data_AF-S9UV28-F1
#
_entry.id   AF-S9UV28-F1
#
_cell.length_a   1.000
_cell.length_b   1.000
_cell.length_c   1.000
_cell.angle_alpha   90.00
_cell.angle_beta   90.00
_cell.angle_gamma   90.00
#
_symmetry.space_group_name_H-M   'P 1'
#
loop_
_entity.id
_entity.type
_entity.pdbx_description
1 polymer ?
#
loop_
_entity_poly.entity_id
_entity_poly.type
_entity_poly.pdbx_seq_one_letter_code
_entity_poly.pdbx_strand_id
1 'polypeptide(L)'
;MQTIAASTIISCGMTLIALIRAVARLRGHGSYGPVLLFAFLGFIWGLCANAMSISAYELRRCSNPRFSAIAHLDAGFALSLVAWVLLLVGFVLLAVATKFNVGPSLRQLRVMDTYFFVLVAVALLFTIIGNATTIWKRRFNTDDVSVVRVSYWHTELIMGNGTNIIFGRAMYRCNAYNKRIKASVSFLILGSIALTLSLITAVPAFFKRPCRAMACAFGIVASAFLLVSWVTAVAVKYRTLCEESVVGSLYADYPGVPSGIFNGATKFDTYGLQEGVILVILAWILVTAAVVFNFVVEWPHKRRMP
;
A
#
# COMPACT_ATOMS: atom_id res chain seq x y z
N MET A 1 3.11 -11.66 -2.65
CA MET A 1 1.95 -12.40 -3.23
C MET A 1 0.61 -11.91 -2.68
N GLN A 2 0.39 -11.89 -1.36
CA GLN A 2 -0.90 -11.45 -0.79
C GLN A 2 -1.24 -9.97 -1.10
N THR A 3 -0.24 -9.08 -1.17
CA THR A 3 -0.41 -7.67 -1.57
C THR A 3 -0.72 -7.47 -3.04
N ILE A 4 -0.10 -8.27 -3.90
CA ILE A 4 -0.42 -8.30 -5.34
C ILE A 4 -1.89 -8.68 -5.48
N ALA A 5 -2.32 -9.77 -4.84
CA ALA A 5 -3.71 -10.21 -4.87
C ALA A 5 -4.66 -9.13 -4.32
N ALA A 6 -4.36 -8.53 -3.17
CA ALA A 6 -5.19 -7.47 -2.60
C ALA A 6 -5.31 -6.25 -3.53
N SER A 7 -4.21 -5.80 -4.14
CA SER A 7 -4.20 -4.66 -5.06
C SER A 7 -4.95 -4.96 -6.34
N THR A 8 -4.83 -6.17 -6.87
CA THR A 8 -5.61 -6.63 -8.03
C THR A 8 -7.11 -6.69 -7.70
N ILE A 9 -7.49 -7.21 -6.53
CA ILE A 9 -8.91 -7.26 -6.11
C ILE A 9 -9.48 -5.85 -5.96
N ILE A 10 -8.74 -4.93 -5.33
CA ILE A 10 -9.17 -3.54 -5.17
C ILE A 10 -9.30 -2.87 -6.54
N SER A 11 -8.32 -3.07 -7.43
CA SER A 11 -8.38 -2.59 -8.82
C SER A 11 -9.67 -3.07 -9.51
N CYS A 12 -9.94 -4.38 -9.49
CA CYS A 12 -11.15 -4.95 -10.08
C CYS A 12 -12.44 -4.39 -9.46
N GLY A 13 -12.47 -4.19 -8.15
CA GLY A 13 -13.62 -3.61 -7.47
C GLY A 13 -13.90 -2.17 -7.92
N MET A 14 -12.85 -1.36 -8.02
CA MET A 14 -12.96 0.03 -8.48
C MET A 14 -13.43 0.13 -9.93
N THR A 15 -12.89 -0.72 -10.80
CA THR A 15 -13.24 -0.71 -12.22
C THR A 15 -14.67 -1.21 -12.43
N LEU A 16 -15.13 -2.17 -11.64
CA LEU A 16 -16.53 -2.59 -11.62
C LEU A 16 -17.47 -1.46 -11.16
N ILE A 17 -17.10 -0.71 -10.11
CA ILE A 17 -17.88 0.46 -9.66
C ILE A 17 -17.90 1.53 -10.76
N ALA A 18 -16.76 1.80 -11.41
CA ALA A 18 -16.69 2.73 -12.53
C ALA A 18 -17.63 2.30 -13.66
N LEU A 19 -17.65 1.01 -14.00
CA LEU A 19 -18.52 0.44 -15.02
C LEU A 19 -20.01 0.60 -14.67
N ILE A 20 -20.42 0.24 -13.45
CA ILE A 20 -21.82 0.39 -12.99
C ILE A 20 -22.26 1.86 -13.09
N ARG A 21 -21.38 2.79 -12.67
CA ARG A 21 -21.64 4.23 -12.75
C ARG A 21 -21.70 4.72 -14.20
N ALA A 22 -20.86 4.19 -15.08
CA ALA A 22 -20.92 4.47 -16.52
C ALA A 22 -22.25 4.02 -17.12
N VAL A 23 -22.73 2.82 -16.78
CA VAL A 23 -24.04 2.30 -17.23
C VAL A 23 -25.18 3.17 -16.71
N ALA A 24 -25.16 3.55 -15.43
CA ALA A 24 -26.15 4.47 -14.86
C ALA A 24 -26.16 5.81 -15.60
N ARG A 25 -24.98 6.32 -15.99
CA ARG A 25 -24.84 7.55 -16.78
C ARG A 25 -25.40 7.42 -18.19
N LEU A 26 -25.18 6.29 -18.86
CA LEU A 26 -25.76 6.01 -20.18
C LEU A 26 -27.29 6.00 -20.15
N ARG A 27 -27.88 5.63 -19.01
CA ARG A 27 -29.34 5.74 -18.77
C ARG A 27 -29.81 7.15 -18.38
N GLY A 28 -28.97 8.16 -18.54
CA GLY A 28 -29.31 9.56 -18.23
C GLY A 28 -29.12 9.96 -16.76
N HIS A 29 -28.68 9.07 -15.88
CA HIS A 29 -28.53 9.36 -14.45
C HIS A 29 -27.07 9.59 -14.02
N GLY A 30 -26.79 10.74 -13.41
CA GLY A 30 -25.49 11.03 -12.77
C GLY A 30 -24.49 11.79 -13.62
N SER A 31 -23.29 12.02 -13.08
CA SER A 31 -22.22 12.79 -13.73
C SER A 31 -21.03 11.90 -14.13
N TYR A 32 -20.19 12.40 -15.05
CA TYR A 32 -18.97 11.69 -15.48
C TYR A 32 -17.83 11.72 -14.45
N GLY A 33 -17.87 12.65 -13.48
CA GLY A 33 -16.83 12.81 -12.46
C GLY A 33 -16.53 11.54 -11.66
N PRO A 34 -17.53 10.92 -11.02
CA PRO A 34 -17.34 9.65 -10.30
C PRO A 34 -16.82 8.53 -11.22
N VAL A 35 -17.31 8.45 -12.46
CA VAL A 35 -16.89 7.41 -13.42
C VAL A 35 -15.38 7.54 -13.72
N LEU A 36 -14.94 8.75 -14.06
CA LEU A 36 -13.52 9.05 -14.29
C LEU A 36 -12.66 8.74 -13.07
N LEU A 37 -13.14 9.09 -11.89
CA LEU A 37 -12.37 8.92 -10.68
C LEU A 37 -12.24 7.45 -10.24
N PHE A 38 -13.32 6.66 -10.27
CA PHE A 38 -13.22 5.22 -9.99
C PHE A 38 -12.37 4.51 -11.04
N ALA A 39 -12.46 4.90 -12.31
CA ALA A 39 -11.59 4.38 -13.35
C ALA A 39 -10.11 4.72 -13.07
N PHE A 40 -9.81 5.94 -12.64
CA PHE A 40 -8.47 6.36 -12.25
C PHE A 40 -7.94 5.60 -11.03
N LEU A 41 -8.75 5.41 -9.99
CA LEU A 41 -8.36 4.66 -8.80
C LEU A 41 -8.11 3.18 -9.13
N GLY A 42 -8.98 2.56 -9.93
CA GLY A 42 -8.76 1.21 -10.45
C GLY A 42 -7.46 1.10 -11.23
N PHE A 43 -7.20 2.08 -12.10
CA PHE A 43 -5.95 2.18 -12.84
C PHE A 43 -4.70 2.26 -11.93
N ILE A 44 -4.70 3.12 -10.90
CA ILE A 44 -3.58 3.22 -9.93
C ILE A 44 -3.36 1.89 -9.21
N TRP A 45 -4.43 1.28 -8.68
CA TRP A 45 -4.31 0.00 -7.97
C TRP A 45 -3.82 -1.12 -8.89
N GLY A 46 -4.26 -1.13 -10.15
CA GLY A 46 -3.74 -2.01 -11.18
C GLY A 46 -2.25 -1.77 -11.48
N LEU A 47 -1.81 -0.51 -11.53
CA LEU A 47 -0.39 -0.16 -11.72
C LEU A 47 0.45 -0.69 -10.55
N CYS A 48 -0.01 -0.48 -9.33
CA CYS A 48 0.70 -0.94 -8.13
C CYS A 48 0.76 -2.47 -8.06
N ALA A 49 -0.32 -3.16 -8.41
CA ALA A 49 -0.32 -4.62 -8.54
C ALA A 49 0.72 -5.10 -9.56
N ASN A 50 0.78 -4.48 -10.74
CA ASN A 50 1.76 -4.79 -11.78
C ASN A 50 3.19 -4.48 -11.34
N ALA A 51 3.45 -3.32 -10.73
CA ALA A 51 4.78 -2.97 -10.23
C ALA A 51 5.29 -3.96 -9.17
N MET A 52 4.41 -4.39 -8.25
CA MET A 52 4.75 -5.41 -7.28
C MET A 52 4.93 -6.79 -7.91
N SER A 53 4.18 -7.13 -8.96
CA SER A 53 4.35 -8.37 -9.72
C SER A 53 5.69 -8.41 -10.45
N ILE A 54 6.12 -7.31 -11.08
CA ILE A 54 7.45 -7.19 -11.74
C ILE A 54 8.55 -7.37 -10.71
N SER A 55 8.45 -6.67 -9.57
CA SER A 55 9.41 -6.82 -8.49
C SER A 55 9.48 -8.27 -7.98
N ALA A 56 8.33 -8.92 -7.79
CA ALA A 56 8.26 -10.33 -7.38
C ALA A 56 8.82 -11.30 -8.44
N TYR A 57 8.67 -10.98 -9.73
CA TYR A 57 9.21 -11.74 -10.84
C TYR A 57 10.74 -11.69 -10.86
N GLU A 58 11.32 -10.49 -10.81
CA GLU A 58 12.77 -10.28 -10.75
C GLU A 58 13.39 -11.00 -9.53
N LEU A 59 12.78 -10.83 -8.35
CA LEU A 59 13.21 -11.51 -7.12
C LEU A 59 13.22 -13.04 -7.26
N ARG A 60 12.22 -13.62 -7.96
CA ARG A 60 12.12 -15.08 -8.14
C ARG A 60 13.09 -15.61 -9.18
N ARG A 61 13.30 -14.89 -10.28
CA ARG A 61 14.22 -15.26 -11.36
C ARG A 61 15.65 -15.40 -10.86
N CYS A 62 16.06 -14.56 -9.90
CA CYS A 62 17.37 -14.67 -9.25
C CYS A 62 17.48 -15.84 -8.27
N SER A 63 16.37 -16.32 -7.69
CA SER A 63 16.38 -17.32 -6.60
C SER A 63 16.13 -18.77 -7.02
N ASN A 64 15.52 -19.02 -8.18
CA ASN A 64 15.13 -20.36 -8.64
C ASN A 64 15.17 -20.46 -10.17
N PRO A 65 16.07 -21.27 -10.76
CA PRO A 65 16.15 -21.43 -12.21
C PRO A 65 15.07 -22.36 -12.81
N ARG A 66 14.14 -22.91 -12.01
CA ARG A 66 13.12 -23.85 -12.50
C ARG A 66 11.90 -23.11 -13.08
N PHE A 67 11.69 -23.32 -14.38
CA PHE A 67 10.65 -22.68 -15.20
C PHE A 67 9.21 -22.85 -14.66
N SER A 68 8.86 -23.98 -14.06
CA SER A 68 7.48 -24.29 -13.65
C SER A 68 6.94 -23.39 -12.52
N ALA A 69 7.81 -22.91 -11.61
CA ALA A 69 7.43 -21.99 -10.54
C ALA A 69 7.35 -20.52 -11.01
N ILE A 70 7.91 -20.23 -12.19
CA ILE A 70 7.93 -18.92 -12.85
C ILE A 70 6.75 -18.80 -13.83
N ALA A 71 6.40 -19.88 -14.54
CA ALA A 71 5.35 -19.91 -15.55
C ALA A 71 3.95 -19.49 -15.05
N HIS A 72 3.58 -19.84 -13.81
CA HIS A 72 2.32 -19.39 -13.20
C HIS A 72 2.34 -17.90 -12.80
N LEU A 73 3.52 -17.35 -12.47
CA LEU A 73 3.67 -15.91 -12.29
C LEU A 73 3.58 -15.17 -13.62
N ASP A 74 4.17 -15.72 -14.69
CA ASP A 74 4.15 -15.14 -16.04
C ASP A 74 2.75 -14.97 -16.59
N ALA A 75 1.90 -16.00 -16.52
CA ALA A 75 0.53 -15.90 -17.02
C ALA A 75 -0.31 -14.89 -16.24
N GLY A 76 -0.25 -14.93 -14.89
CA GLY A 76 -0.98 -13.99 -14.03
C GLY A 76 -0.47 -12.55 -14.17
N PHE A 77 0.83 -12.37 -14.34
CA PHE A 77 1.45 -11.08 -14.60
C PHE A 77 1.04 -10.52 -15.96
N ALA A 78 1.15 -11.30 -17.03
CA ALA A 78 0.74 -10.91 -18.38
C ALA A 78 -0.74 -10.51 -18.42
N LEU A 79 -1.62 -11.30 -17.80
CA LEU A 79 -3.04 -10.98 -17.65
C LEU A 79 -3.26 -9.67 -16.87
N SER A 80 -2.54 -9.45 -15.77
CA SER A 80 -2.66 -8.21 -15.00
C SER A 80 -2.14 -6.98 -15.75
N LEU A 81 -1.12 -7.16 -16.60
CA LEU A 81 -0.53 -6.11 -17.41
C LEU A 81 -1.43 -5.76 -18.60
N VAL A 82 -1.97 -6.77 -19.29
CA VAL A 82 -2.98 -6.57 -20.33
C VAL A 82 -4.22 -5.88 -19.76
N ALA A 83 -4.72 -6.34 -18.61
CA ALA A 83 -5.84 -5.69 -17.93
C ALA A 83 -5.53 -4.23 -17.60
N TRP A 84 -4.31 -3.92 -17.15
CA TRP A 84 -3.89 -2.54 -16.89
C TRP A 84 -3.80 -1.69 -18.17
N VAL A 85 -3.27 -2.22 -19.26
CA VAL A 85 -3.25 -1.52 -20.56
C VAL A 85 -4.67 -1.23 -21.04
N LEU A 86 -5.58 -2.20 -20.90
CA LEU A 86 -7.01 -1.99 -21.22
C LEU A 86 -7.65 -0.93 -20.31
N LEU A 87 -7.30 -0.89 -19.02
CA LEU A 87 -7.74 0.15 -18.10
C LEU A 87 -7.18 1.53 -18.45
N LEU A 88 -5.92 1.61 -18.90
CA LEU A 88 -5.31 2.84 -19.38
C LEU A 88 -6.04 3.36 -20.62
N VAL A 89 -6.22 2.50 -21.63
CA VAL A 89 -6.92 2.83 -22.87
C VAL A 89 -8.36 3.24 -22.54
N GLY A 90 -9.06 2.48 -21.70
CA GLY A 90 -10.41 2.80 -21.26
C GLY A 90 -10.48 4.14 -20.52
N PHE A 91 -9.55 4.43 -19.63
CA PHE A 91 -9.46 5.70 -18.91
C PHE A 91 -9.20 6.88 -19.86
N VAL A 92 -8.26 6.75 -20.79
CA VAL A 92 -7.95 7.78 -21.79
C VAL A 92 -9.14 8.03 -22.70
N LEU A 93 -9.79 6.98 -23.22
CA LEU A 93 -11.00 7.09 -24.01
C LEU A 93 -12.12 7.78 -23.23
N LEU A 94 -12.29 7.46 -21.95
CA LEU A 94 -13.27 8.12 -21.08
C LEU A 94 -12.93 9.60 -20.90
N ALA A 95 -11.67 9.95 -20.70
CA ALA A 95 -11.21 11.33 -20.54
C ALA A 95 -11.41 12.16 -21.83
N VAL A 96 -11.08 11.58 -22.99
CA VAL A 96 -11.27 12.19 -24.31
C VAL A 96 -12.74 12.33 -24.66
N ALA A 97 -13.54 11.27 -24.48
CA ALA A 97 -14.98 11.27 -24.77
C ALA A 97 -15.73 12.27 -23.88
N THR A 98 -15.29 12.43 -22.64
CA THR A 98 -15.84 13.44 -21.75
C THR A 98 -15.24 14.83 -21.97
N LYS A 99 -14.22 15.00 -22.82
CA LYS A 99 -13.46 16.25 -23.04
C LYS A 99 -12.97 16.89 -21.74
N PHE A 100 -12.69 16.08 -20.71
CA PHE A 100 -12.49 16.57 -19.33
C PHE A 100 -13.60 17.55 -18.87
N ASN A 101 -14.84 17.38 -19.34
CA ASN A 101 -15.98 18.21 -18.99
C ASN A 101 -16.49 17.82 -17.59
N VAL A 102 -15.63 18.07 -16.61
CA VAL A 102 -15.88 17.99 -15.17
C VAL A 102 -16.52 19.30 -14.69
N GLY A 103 -16.65 20.32 -15.56
CA GLY A 103 -17.06 21.70 -15.25
C GLY A 103 -18.28 21.87 -14.33
N PRO A 104 -19.40 21.16 -14.55
CA PRO A 104 -20.56 21.24 -13.65
C PRO A 104 -20.30 20.63 -12.26
N SER A 105 -19.42 19.62 -12.18
CA SER A 105 -19.00 19.00 -10.90
C SER A 105 -17.92 19.84 -10.19
N LEU A 106 -17.09 20.58 -10.93
CA LEU A 106 -16.06 21.47 -10.38
C LEU A 106 -16.64 22.72 -9.70
N ARG A 107 -17.77 23.27 -10.19
CA ARG A 107 -18.46 24.43 -9.57
C ARG A 107 -18.99 24.17 -8.15
N GLN A 108 -19.15 22.90 -7.76
CA GLN A 108 -19.59 22.49 -6.42
C GLN A 108 -18.43 22.03 -5.53
N LEU A 109 -17.17 22.13 -5.99
CA LEU A 109 -16.02 21.76 -5.18
C LEU A 109 -15.86 22.72 -4.02
N ARG A 110 -16.11 22.19 -2.82
CA ARG A 110 -15.70 22.87 -1.60
C ARG A 110 -14.20 22.64 -1.42
N VAL A 111 -13.48 23.74 -1.26
CA VAL A 111 -12.02 23.75 -1.06
C VAL A 111 -11.57 22.72 -0.01
N MET A 112 -12.31 22.59 1.10
CA MET A 112 -12.00 21.64 2.17
C MET A 112 -12.23 20.17 1.82
N ASP A 113 -13.32 19.87 1.09
CA ASP A 113 -13.58 18.49 0.63
C ASP A 113 -12.50 18.06 -0.38
N THR A 114 -11.99 19.02 -1.18
CA THR A 114 -10.85 18.80 -2.08
C THR A 114 -9.55 18.57 -1.32
N TYR A 115 -9.24 19.36 -0.29
CA TYR A 115 -8.06 19.13 0.56
C TYR A 115 -8.11 17.76 1.24
N PHE A 116 -9.26 17.39 1.81
CA PHE A 116 -9.45 16.06 2.40
C PHE A 116 -9.18 14.96 1.39
N PHE A 117 -9.80 15.06 0.20
CA PHE A 117 -9.62 14.09 -0.87
C PHE A 117 -8.14 13.96 -1.30
N VAL A 118 -7.45 15.08 -1.54
CA VAL A 118 -6.05 15.09 -1.97
C VAL A 118 -5.14 14.51 -0.88
N LEU A 119 -5.31 14.92 0.38
CA LEU A 119 -4.49 14.41 1.48
C LEU A 119 -4.67 12.89 1.68
N VAL A 120 -5.91 12.39 1.60
CA VAL A 120 -6.20 10.95 1.69
C VAL A 120 -5.63 10.20 0.47
N ALA A 121 -5.68 10.77 -0.73
CA ALA A 121 -5.09 10.17 -1.93
C ALA A 121 -3.55 10.07 -1.82
N VAL A 122 -2.88 11.14 -1.36
CA VAL A 122 -1.43 11.15 -1.15
C VAL A 122 -1.04 10.19 -0.02
N ALA A 123 -1.81 10.15 1.08
CA ALA A 123 -1.61 9.18 2.15
C ALA A 123 -1.71 7.74 1.65
N LEU A 124 -2.67 7.45 0.77
CA LEU A 124 -2.82 6.14 0.16
C LEU A 124 -1.62 5.78 -0.73
N LEU A 125 -1.14 6.71 -1.56
CA LEU A 125 0.06 6.52 -2.37
C LEU A 125 1.30 6.23 -1.51
N PHE A 126 1.52 7.01 -0.46
CA PHE A 126 2.61 6.79 0.49
C PHE A 126 2.51 5.43 1.20
N THR A 127 1.30 5.01 1.57
CA THR A 127 1.07 3.68 2.17
C THR A 127 1.43 2.56 1.20
N ILE A 128 1.08 2.71 -0.08
CA ILE A 128 1.40 1.72 -1.12
C ILE A 128 2.91 1.63 -1.36
N ILE A 129 3.57 2.78 -1.56
CA ILE A 129 5.03 2.83 -1.77
C ILE A 129 5.75 2.31 -0.52
N GLY A 130 5.30 2.73 0.67
CA GLY A 130 5.86 2.30 1.95
C GLY A 130 5.76 0.78 2.16
N ASN A 131 4.66 0.18 1.71
CA ASN A 131 4.45 -1.27 1.78
C ASN A 131 5.36 -2.07 0.84
N ALA A 132 5.74 -1.50 -0.31
CA ALA A 132 6.59 -2.14 -1.30
C ALA A 132 8.09 -1.95 -1.03
N THR A 133 8.46 -0.99 -0.19
CA THR A 133 9.86 -0.58 0.05
C THR A 133 10.43 -1.19 1.34
N THR A 134 11.71 -0.92 1.57
CA THR A 134 12.45 -1.44 2.73
C THR A 134 12.02 -0.74 4.01
N ILE A 135 11.81 -1.51 5.08
CA ILE A 135 11.46 -1.00 6.41
C ILE A 135 12.71 -0.70 7.24
N TRP A 136 13.72 -1.57 7.15
CA TRP A 136 14.99 -1.44 7.87
C TRP A 136 16.16 -1.77 6.97
N LYS A 137 17.31 -1.15 7.23
CA LYS A 137 18.55 -1.42 6.50
C LYS A 137 19.76 -1.29 7.41
N ARG A 138 20.71 -2.20 7.25
CA ARG A 138 22.03 -2.12 7.89
C ARG A 138 23.10 -2.44 6.86
N ARG A 139 24.20 -1.68 6.91
CA ARG A 139 25.42 -1.98 6.16
C ARG A 139 26.39 -2.66 7.12
N PHE A 140 26.92 -3.79 6.71
CA PHE A 140 27.94 -4.53 7.44
C PHE A 140 29.32 -4.32 6.81
N ASN A 141 29.37 -4.14 5.48
CA ASN A 141 30.61 -3.93 4.71
C ASN A 141 31.68 -4.99 5.00
N THR A 142 31.28 -6.25 5.17
CA THR A 142 32.20 -7.40 5.27
C THR A 142 32.31 -8.11 3.93
N ASP A 143 33.33 -8.97 3.79
CA ASP A 143 33.55 -9.75 2.57
C ASP A 143 32.38 -10.71 2.26
N ASP A 144 31.70 -11.22 3.28
CA ASP A 144 30.55 -12.10 3.11
C ASP A 144 29.24 -11.32 2.89
N VAL A 145 29.01 -10.24 3.65
CA VAL A 145 27.74 -9.49 3.64
C VAL A 145 28.00 -7.98 3.60
N SER A 146 27.61 -7.35 2.50
CA SER A 146 27.72 -5.90 2.35
C SER A 146 26.54 -5.18 3.01
N VAL A 147 25.31 -5.57 2.69
CA VAL A 147 24.08 -4.86 3.10
C VAL A 147 22.94 -5.84 3.37
N VAL A 148 22.22 -5.63 4.46
CA VAL A 148 20.96 -6.31 4.75
C VAL A 148 19.81 -5.32 4.68
N ARG A 149 18.79 -5.65 3.89
CA ARG A 149 17.56 -4.87 3.74
C ARG A 149 16.38 -5.72 4.17
N VAL A 150 15.60 -5.23 5.10
CA VAL A 150 14.38 -5.90 5.58
C VAL A 150 13.19 -5.16 5.02
N SER A 151 12.25 -5.86 4.38
CA SER A 151 10.94 -5.36 3.97
C SER A 151 9.85 -6.06 4.80
N TYR A 152 8.59 -5.64 4.65
CA TYR A 152 7.45 -6.33 5.28
C TYR A 152 7.26 -7.79 4.80
N TRP A 153 7.82 -8.13 3.64
CA TRP A 153 7.54 -9.36 2.92
C TRP A 153 8.73 -10.32 2.90
N HIS A 154 9.92 -9.76 2.80
CA HIS A 154 11.17 -10.50 2.60
C HIS A 154 12.37 -9.75 3.19
N THR A 155 13.50 -10.43 3.25
CA THR A 155 14.78 -9.85 3.63
C THR A 155 15.76 -10.10 2.50
N GLU A 156 16.39 -9.05 2.02
CA GLU A 156 17.42 -9.08 0.99
C GLU A 156 18.79 -8.99 1.66
N LEU A 157 19.66 -9.91 1.28
CA LEU A 157 21.04 -9.99 1.72
C LEU A 157 21.92 -9.77 0.50
N ILE A 158 22.62 -8.65 0.47
CA ILE A 158 23.59 -8.33 -0.57
C ILE A 158 24.95 -8.78 -0.04
N MET A 159 25.57 -9.73 -0.71
CA MET A 159 26.91 -10.22 -0.37
C MET A 159 28.00 -9.21 -0.73
N GLY A 160 29.24 -9.42 -0.26
CA GLY A 160 30.39 -8.59 -0.65
C GLY A 160 30.70 -8.64 -2.14
N ASN A 161 30.45 -9.78 -2.80
CA ASN A 161 30.59 -9.96 -4.25
C ASN A 161 29.43 -9.33 -5.08
N GLY A 162 28.45 -8.69 -4.42
CA GLY A 162 27.29 -8.06 -5.07
C GLY A 162 26.12 -9.01 -5.39
N THR A 163 26.22 -10.31 -5.09
CA THR A 163 25.10 -11.24 -5.24
C THR A 163 23.99 -10.93 -4.23
N ASN A 164 22.73 -11.08 -4.64
CA ASN A 164 21.56 -10.79 -3.80
C ASN A 164 20.81 -12.09 -3.47
N ILE A 165 20.75 -12.44 -2.19
CA ILE A 165 19.94 -13.55 -1.67
C ILE A 165 18.69 -12.99 -1.00
N ILE A 166 17.55 -13.58 -1.31
CA ILE A 166 16.26 -13.16 -0.76
C ILE A 166 15.70 -14.26 0.14
N PHE A 167 15.44 -13.90 1.38
CA PHE A 167 14.80 -14.76 2.35
C PHE A 167 13.35 -14.34 2.58
N GLY A 168 12.43 -15.31 2.45
CA GLY A 168 11.05 -15.12 2.87
C GLY A 168 10.93 -15.03 4.38
N ARG A 169 9.89 -14.34 4.88
CA ARG A 169 9.63 -14.18 6.32
C ARG A 169 9.63 -15.50 7.11
N ALA A 170 9.14 -16.59 6.52
CA ALA A 170 9.10 -17.91 7.17
C ALA A 170 10.50 -18.46 7.54
N MET A 171 11.56 -18.03 6.85
CA MET A 171 12.93 -18.51 7.07
C MET A 171 13.53 -18.03 8.39
N TYR A 172 12.96 -17.00 9.02
CA TYR A 172 13.40 -16.55 10.35
C TYR A 172 13.15 -17.59 11.43
N ARG A 173 12.17 -18.50 11.25
CA ARG A 173 11.75 -19.51 12.23
C ARG A 173 11.56 -18.99 13.67
N CYS A 174 11.38 -17.68 13.85
CA CYS A 174 11.12 -17.01 15.11
C CYS A 174 9.64 -16.66 15.19
N ASN A 175 8.91 -17.33 16.09
CA ASN A 175 7.46 -17.16 16.20
C ASN A 175 7.06 -15.75 16.65
N ALA A 176 7.83 -15.14 17.55
CA ALA A 176 7.57 -13.79 18.04
C ALA A 176 7.72 -12.74 16.92
N TYR A 177 8.79 -12.83 16.13
CA TYR A 177 9.00 -11.98 14.95
C TYR A 177 7.86 -12.13 13.94
N ASN A 178 7.56 -13.37 13.56
CA ASN A 178 6.55 -13.67 12.56
C ASN A 178 5.16 -13.16 12.99
N LYS A 179 4.77 -13.36 14.25
CA LYS A 179 3.49 -12.86 14.77
C LYS A 179 3.41 -11.33 14.74
N ARG A 180 4.46 -10.62 15.18
CA ARG A 180 4.43 -9.14 15.26
C ARG A 180 4.49 -8.49 13.89
N ILE A 181 5.35 -8.96 12.98
CA ILE A 181 5.40 -8.44 11.61
C ILE A 181 4.12 -8.79 10.85
N LYS A 182 3.56 -9.99 11.04
CA LYS A 182 2.26 -10.33 10.45
C LYS A 182 1.16 -9.39 10.95
N ALA A 183 1.13 -9.08 12.24
CA ALA A 183 0.18 -8.11 12.79
C ALA A 183 0.36 -6.72 12.17
N SER A 184 1.60 -6.20 12.13
CA SER A 184 1.93 -4.91 11.50
C SER A 184 1.44 -4.84 10.05
N VAL A 185 1.70 -5.90 9.27
CA VAL A 185 1.27 -6.03 7.87
C VAL A 185 -0.25 -6.10 7.75
N SER A 186 -0.93 -6.86 8.61
CA SER A 186 -2.39 -6.94 8.61
C SER A 186 -3.03 -5.59 8.86
N PHE A 187 -2.53 -4.82 9.84
CA PHE A 187 -3.00 -3.45 10.08
C PHE A 187 -2.67 -2.50 8.92
N LEU A 188 -1.52 -2.66 8.26
CA LEU A 188 -1.19 -1.88 7.06
C LEU A 188 -2.19 -2.12 5.91
N ILE A 189 -2.56 -3.38 5.68
CA ILE A 189 -3.54 -3.76 4.66
C ILE A 189 -4.92 -3.21 5.03
N LEU A 190 -5.38 -3.41 6.27
CA LEU A 190 -6.67 -2.90 6.72
C LEU A 190 -6.73 -1.37 6.66
N GLY A 191 -5.66 -0.68 7.04
CA GLY A 191 -5.51 0.77 6.89
C GLY A 191 -5.58 1.21 5.43
N SER A 192 -4.93 0.48 4.51
CA SER A 192 -4.98 0.76 3.07
C SER A 192 -6.39 0.59 2.49
N ILE A 193 -7.12 -0.46 2.90
CA ILE A 193 -8.51 -0.68 2.52
C ILE A 193 -9.40 0.44 3.07
N ALA A 194 -9.23 0.82 4.33
CA ALA A 194 -9.97 1.91 4.95
C ALA A 194 -9.69 3.26 4.28
N LEU A 195 -8.43 3.58 3.94
CA LEU A 195 -8.06 4.77 3.13
C LEU A 195 -8.76 4.75 1.77
N THR A 196 -8.80 3.57 1.15
CA THR A 196 -9.48 3.38 -0.14
C THR A 196 -10.97 3.66 0.00
N LEU A 197 -11.65 3.08 0.99
CA LEU A 197 -13.07 3.33 1.25
C LEU A 197 -13.34 4.81 1.60
N SER A 198 -12.45 5.44 2.36
CA SER A 198 -12.49 6.87 2.67
C SER A 198 -12.42 7.70 1.38
N LEU A 199 -11.51 7.36 0.47
CA LEU A 199 -11.34 8.03 -0.81
C LEU A 199 -12.56 7.85 -1.73
N ILE A 200 -13.10 6.62 -1.81
CA ILE A 200 -14.34 6.29 -2.54
C ILE A 200 -15.51 7.14 -2.05
N THR A 201 -15.66 7.28 -0.74
CA THR A 201 -16.79 7.97 -0.11
C THR A 201 -16.59 9.48 -0.05
N ALA A 202 -15.35 9.97 -0.13
CA ALA A 202 -15.03 11.39 -0.30
C ALA A 202 -15.54 11.96 -1.64
N VAL A 203 -15.64 11.13 -2.68
CA VAL A 203 -16.17 11.54 -4.00
C VAL A 203 -17.65 11.97 -3.96
N PRO A 204 -18.58 11.15 -3.45
CA PRO A 204 -19.96 11.60 -3.28
C PRO A 204 -20.12 12.63 -2.16
N ALA A 205 -19.13 12.81 -1.26
CA ALA A 205 -19.19 13.79 -0.18
C ALA A 205 -19.31 15.24 -0.69
N PHE A 206 -18.78 15.53 -1.88
CA PHE A 206 -18.99 16.82 -2.55
C PHE A 206 -20.48 17.14 -2.77
N PHE A 207 -21.32 16.13 -2.94
CA PHE A 207 -22.74 16.27 -3.24
C PHE A 207 -23.66 16.02 -2.03
N LYS A 208 -23.28 15.11 -1.13
CA LYS A 208 -24.14 14.64 -0.01
C LYS A 208 -23.41 14.66 1.34
N ARG A 209 -24.01 15.34 2.33
CA ARG A 209 -23.53 15.41 3.73
C ARG A 209 -23.26 14.03 4.39
N PRO A 210 -24.12 13.00 4.28
CA PRO A 210 -23.84 11.72 4.94
C PRO A 210 -22.58 11.02 4.41
N CYS A 211 -22.23 11.23 3.14
CA CYS A 211 -21.03 10.65 2.55
C CYS A 211 -19.74 11.26 3.14
N ARG A 212 -19.76 12.54 3.54
CA ARG A 212 -18.65 13.19 4.26
C ARG A 212 -18.40 12.52 5.61
N ALA A 213 -19.47 12.27 6.37
CA ALA A 213 -19.36 11.60 7.66
C ALA A 213 -18.79 10.18 7.52
N MET A 214 -19.23 9.43 6.50
CA MET A 214 -18.66 8.11 6.19
C MET A 214 -17.19 8.19 5.79
N ALA A 215 -16.81 9.15 4.93
CA ALA A 215 -15.42 9.35 4.52
C ALA A 215 -14.51 9.67 5.71
N CYS A 216 -14.96 10.53 6.63
CA CYS A 216 -14.27 10.81 7.88
C CYS A 216 -14.16 9.56 8.76
N ALA A 217 -15.25 8.81 8.94
CA ALA A 217 -15.23 7.60 9.76
C ALA A 217 -14.22 6.57 9.25
N PHE A 218 -14.18 6.32 7.94
CA PHE A 218 -13.15 5.47 7.34
C PHE A 218 -11.74 6.06 7.47
N GLY A 219 -11.59 7.38 7.40
CA GLY A 219 -10.32 8.06 7.64
C GLY A 219 -9.81 7.90 9.08
N ILE A 220 -10.69 7.95 10.08
CA ILE A 220 -10.35 7.69 11.49
C ILE A 220 -9.88 6.25 11.66
N VAL A 221 -10.65 5.29 11.12
CA VAL A 221 -10.31 3.86 11.18
C VAL A 221 -8.96 3.61 10.49
N ALA A 222 -8.74 4.21 9.33
CA ALA A 222 -7.46 4.14 8.61
C ALA A 222 -6.31 4.70 9.46
N SER A 223 -6.49 5.88 10.06
CA SER A 223 -5.48 6.50 10.92
C SER A 223 -5.11 5.56 12.09
N ALA A 224 -6.09 4.98 12.78
CA ALA A 224 -5.84 4.05 13.88
C ALA A 224 -5.06 2.81 13.43
N PHE A 225 -5.42 2.20 12.29
CA PHE A 225 -4.70 1.04 11.78
C PHE A 225 -3.28 1.36 11.31
N LEU A 226 -3.07 2.48 10.62
CA LEU A 226 -1.73 2.90 10.23
C LEU A 226 -0.85 3.18 11.45
N LEU A 227 -1.40 3.82 12.49
CA LEU A 227 -0.72 4.04 13.78
C LEU A 227 -0.21 2.72 14.37
N VAL A 228 -1.11 1.75 14.54
CA VAL A 228 -0.72 0.43 15.08
C VAL A 228 0.32 -0.25 14.19
N SER A 229 0.18 -0.14 12.86
CA SER A 229 1.11 -0.75 11.91
C SER A 229 2.53 -0.20 12.03
N TRP A 230 2.74 1.12 11.97
CA TRP A 230 4.09 1.66 12.02
C TRP A 230 4.68 1.59 13.43
N VAL A 231 3.88 1.77 14.49
CA VAL A 231 4.35 1.62 15.88
C VAL A 231 4.85 0.20 16.12
N THR A 232 4.13 -0.82 15.64
CA THR A 232 4.58 -2.22 15.77
C THR A 232 5.87 -2.48 15.01
N ALA A 233 6.04 -1.92 13.80
CA ALA A 233 7.31 -2.02 13.07
C ALA A 233 8.45 -1.35 13.85
N VAL A 234 8.27 -0.13 14.34
CA VAL A 234 9.29 0.57 15.14
C VAL A 234 9.60 -0.18 16.44
N ALA A 235 8.59 -0.72 17.13
CA ALA A 235 8.78 -1.47 18.36
C ALA A 235 9.52 -2.80 18.14
N VAL A 236 9.30 -3.47 16.99
CA VAL A 236 10.04 -4.69 16.63
C VAL A 236 11.52 -4.38 16.43
N LYS A 237 11.86 -3.23 15.84
CA LYS A 237 13.25 -2.82 15.63
C LYS A 237 14.05 -2.80 16.94
N TYR A 238 13.47 -2.23 17.99
CA TYR A 238 14.16 -2.00 19.27
C TYR A 238 14.05 -3.17 20.27
N ARG A 239 13.40 -4.27 19.90
CA ARG A 239 13.22 -5.42 20.80
C ARG A 239 13.98 -6.64 20.30
N THR A 240 14.60 -7.36 21.22
CA THR A 240 15.01 -8.75 21.00
C THR A 240 13.75 -9.61 21.05
N LEU A 241 13.53 -10.43 20.02
CA LEU A 241 12.26 -11.19 19.86
C LEU A 241 12.41 -12.68 20.16
N CYS A 242 13.58 -13.22 19.91
CA CYS A 242 13.97 -14.60 20.12
C CYS A 242 15.38 -14.57 20.69
N GLU A 243 15.76 -15.57 21.49
CA GLU A 243 17.00 -15.57 22.29
C GLU A 243 17.80 -16.87 22.15
N GLU A 244 17.32 -17.88 21.40
CA GLU A 244 18.08 -19.12 21.25
C GLU A 244 19.38 -18.88 20.47
N SER A 245 20.41 -19.64 20.83
CA SER A 245 21.74 -19.50 20.25
C SER A 245 21.72 -19.72 18.74
N VAL A 246 22.39 -18.81 18.00
CA VAL A 246 22.60 -18.91 16.55
C VAL A 246 24.02 -19.33 16.19
N VAL A 247 24.82 -19.73 17.19
CA VAL A 247 26.22 -20.15 17.02
C VAL A 247 26.27 -21.38 16.11
N GLY A 248 27.13 -21.32 15.07
CA GLY A 248 27.27 -22.37 14.07
C GLY A 248 26.34 -22.24 12.85
N SER A 249 25.48 -21.22 12.79
CA SER A 249 24.73 -20.89 11.56
C SER A 249 25.57 -20.07 10.59
N LEU A 250 25.27 -20.17 9.29
CA LEU A 250 25.98 -19.47 8.20
C LEU A 250 26.01 -17.94 8.38
N TYR A 251 25.05 -17.38 9.11
CA TYR A 251 24.91 -15.93 9.32
C TYR A 251 24.88 -15.54 10.81
N ALA A 252 25.56 -16.31 11.66
CA ALA A 252 25.58 -16.07 13.11
C ALA A 252 26.04 -14.64 13.48
N ASP A 253 27.00 -14.09 12.73
CA ASP A 253 27.58 -12.75 12.97
C ASP A 253 26.75 -11.60 12.38
N TYR A 254 25.68 -11.90 11.65
CA TYR A 254 24.83 -10.93 10.97
C TYR A 254 23.43 -10.87 11.61
N PRO A 255 23.27 -10.18 12.75
CA PRO A 255 22.00 -10.12 13.46
C PRO A 255 20.91 -9.53 12.58
N GLY A 256 19.73 -10.16 12.56
CA GLY A 256 18.62 -9.76 11.70
C GLY A 256 18.60 -10.46 10.34
N VAL A 257 19.58 -11.33 10.04
CA VAL A 257 19.51 -12.28 8.94
C VAL A 257 18.88 -13.59 9.46
N PRO A 258 17.97 -14.23 8.70
CA PRO A 258 17.41 -15.51 9.10
C PRO A 258 18.49 -16.61 9.18
N SER A 259 18.74 -17.11 10.39
CA SER A 259 19.77 -18.11 10.69
C SER A 259 19.37 -19.55 10.35
N GLY A 260 18.08 -19.81 10.10
CA GLY A 260 17.55 -21.17 9.86
C GLY A 260 17.39 -22.02 11.12
N ILE A 261 17.81 -21.52 12.29
CA ILE A 261 17.60 -22.16 13.60
C ILE A 261 16.21 -21.78 14.11
N PHE A 262 15.49 -22.75 14.69
CA PHE A 262 14.16 -22.49 15.26
C PHE A 262 14.30 -21.57 16.48
N ASN A 263 13.50 -20.50 16.56
CA ASN A 263 13.60 -19.45 17.59
C ASN A 263 15.01 -18.87 17.80
N GLY A 264 15.85 -18.87 16.77
CA GLY A 264 17.17 -18.24 16.83
C GLY A 264 17.08 -16.74 17.13
N ALA A 265 18.10 -16.23 17.84
CA ALA A 265 18.18 -14.84 18.23
C ALA A 265 18.00 -13.90 17.04
N THR A 266 17.03 -12.98 17.15
CA THR A 266 16.69 -12.03 16.08
C THR A 266 16.59 -10.62 16.66
N LYS A 267 17.48 -9.73 16.21
CA LYS A 267 17.64 -8.36 16.72
C LYS A 267 17.91 -7.38 15.56
N PHE A 268 17.32 -6.18 15.63
CA PHE A 268 17.41 -5.13 14.60
C PHE A 268 17.79 -3.75 15.16
N ASP A 269 18.32 -3.70 16.38
CA ASP A 269 18.65 -2.47 17.14
C ASP A 269 19.55 -1.49 16.38
N THR A 270 20.49 -2.03 15.61
CA THR A 270 21.52 -1.34 14.83
C THR A 270 21.06 -0.98 13.41
N TYR A 271 19.84 -1.34 13.02
CA TYR A 271 19.33 -1.05 11.69
C TYR A 271 18.79 0.38 11.59
N GLY A 272 19.05 1.06 10.47
CA GLY A 272 18.40 2.32 10.13
C GLY A 272 16.93 2.11 9.75
N LEU A 273 16.05 3.03 10.17
CA LEU A 273 14.70 3.13 9.60
C LEU A 273 14.82 3.61 8.15
N GLN A 274 14.01 3.05 7.26
CA GLN A 274 14.04 3.36 5.83
C GLN A 274 12.69 3.90 5.34
N GLU A 275 12.63 4.20 4.03
CA GLU A 275 11.50 4.86 3.38
C GLU A 275 10.18 4.12 3.64
N GLY A 276 10.22 2.79 3.75
CA GLY A 276 9.04 1.95 3.98
C GLY A 276 8.25 2.33 5.24
N VAL A 277 8.94 2.55 6.36
CA VAL A 277 8.28 2.96 7.61
C VAL A 277 8.00 4.46 7.61
N ILE A 278 8.94 5.28 7.09
CA ILE A 278 8.81 6.74 7.07
C ILE A 278 7.58 7.17 6.26
N LEU A 279 7.36 6.57 5.07
CA LEU A 279 6.20 6.88 4.24
C LEU A 279 4.88 6.49 4.90
N VAL A 280 4.83 5.39 5.66
CA VAL A 280 3.63 4.99 6.41
C VAL A 280 3.36 5.97 7.57
N ILE A 281 4.41 6.47 8.25
CA ILE A 281 4.27 7.52 9.26
C ILE A 281 3.74 8.81 8.63
N LEU A 282 4.29 9.24 7.50
CA LEU A 282 3.82 10.43 6.77
C LEU A 282 2.36 10.25 6.31
N ALA A 283 2.01 9.08 5.79
CA ALA A 283 0.63 8.75 5.43
C ALA A 283 -0.32 8.87 6.63
N TRP A 284 0.08 8.35 7.80
CA TRP A 284 -0.67 8.47 9.04
C TRP A 284 -0.86 9.94 9.46
N ILE A 285 0.18 10.77 9.39
CA ILE A 285 0.09 12.20 9.69
C ILE A 285 -0.89 12.89 8.73
N LEU A 286 -0.78 12.63 7.43
CA LEU A 286 -1.63 13.24 6.40
C LEU A 286 -3.11 12.88 6.58
N VAL A 287 -3.43 11.60 6.79
CA VAL A 287 -4.84 11.20 7.01
C VAL A 287 -5.38 11.76 8.32
N THR A 288 -4.56 11.83 9.38
CA THR A 288 -4.98 12.40 10.66
C THR A 288 -5.24 13.89 10.54
N ALA A 289 -4.34 14.63 9.90
CA ALA A 289 -4.53 16.04 9.61
C ALA A 289 -5.78 16.28 8.75
N ALA A 290 -5.98 15.48 7.70
CA ALA A 290 -7.17 15.55 6.85
C ALA A 290 -8.46 15.39 7.68
N VAL A 291 -8.52 14.37 8.54
CA VAL A 291 -9.66 14.14 9.42
C VAL A 291 -9.88 15.31 10.39
N VAL A 292 -8.83 15.80 11.04
CA VAL A 292 -8.91 16.93 11.99
C VAL A 292 -9.40 18.19 11.30
N PHE A 293 -8.83 18.57 10.15
CA PHE A 293 -9.30 19.72 9.38
C PHE A 293 -10.76 19.56 8.96
N ASN A 294 -11.17 18.33 8.62
CA ASN A 294 -12.55 18.06 8.23
C ASN A 294 -13.53 18.17 9.40
N PHE A 295 -13.08 18.05 10.65
CA PHE A 295 -13.89 18.31 11.84
C PHE A 295 -13.90 19.78 12.25
N VAL A 296 -12.74 20.45 12.23
CA VAL A 296 -12.59 21.84 12.66
C VAL A 296 -13.35 22.79 11.74
N VAL A 297 -13.43 22.48 10.46
CA VAL A 297 -14.10 23.35 9.49
C VAL A 297 -15.59 23.02 9.42
N GLU A 298 -16.36 23.87 10.08
CA GLU A 298 -17.81 23.79 10.09
C GLU A 298 -18.39 23.81 8.68
N TRP A 299 -19.39 22.96 8.47
CA TRP A 299 -20.14 22.99 7.23
C TRP A 299 -20.98 24.27 7.22
N PRO A 300 -20.94 25.10 6.17
CA PRO A 300 -21.81 26.25 6.09
C PRO A 300 -23.26 25.75 6.22
N HIS A 301 -23.91 26.12 7.31
CA HIS A 301 -25.34 25.87 7.45
C HIS A 301 -26.00 26.50 6.23
N LYS A 302 -26.90 25.75 5.56
CA LYS A 302 -27.80 26.33 4.55
C LYS A 302 -28.40 27.58 5.20
N ARG A 303 -27.98 28.77 4.77
CA ARG A 303 -28.78 29.97 4.99
C ARG A 303 -30.10 29.63 4.30
N ARG A 304 -31.18 29.55 5.08
CA ARG A 304 -32.52 29.57 4.48
C ARG A 304 -32.54 30.88 3.71
N MET A 305 -32.50 30.81 2.38
CA MET A 305 -32.82 32.00 1.61
C MET A 305 -34.30 32.28 1.92
N PRO A 306 -34.64 33.50 2.36
CA PRO A 306 -36.03 33.91 2.54
C PRO A 306 -36.79 33.82 1.21
#